data_AF-A0A7C1CQF6-F1
#
_entry.id   AF-A0A7C1CQF6-F1
#
_cell.length_a   1.000
_cell.length_b   1.000
_cell.length_c   1.000
_cell.angle_alpha   90.00
_cell.angle_beta   90.00
_cell.angle_gamma   90.00
#
_symmetry.space_group_name_H-M   'P 1'
#
loop_
_entity.id
_entity.type
_entity.pdbx_description
1 polymer ?
#
loop_
_entity_poly.entity_id
_entity_poly.type
_entity_poly.pdbx_seq_one_letter_code
_entity_poly.pdbx_strand_id
1 'polypeptide(L)' 'MLMISAEKPNNPVEGEAYTRCEFLTGSFERSFVVGKVIDTNKIDARYENGILTVSLSKRDEDKPQKPRSIKID' A
#
# COMPACT_ATOMS: atom_id res chain seq x y z
N MET A 1 9.62 -6.74 2.34
CA MET A 1 8.87 -5.82 3.21
C MET A 1 8.48 -4.63 2.37
N LEU A 2 7.21 -4.23 2.36
CA LEU A 2 6.74 -3.05 1.65
C LEU A 2 6.59 -1.92 2.68
N MET A 3 7.22 -0.78 2.42
CA MET A 3 7.18 0.39 3.28
C MET A 3 6.47 1.54 2.55
N ILE A 4 5.56 2.20 3.24
CA ILE A 4 4.84 3.37 2.75
C ILE A 4 5.07 4.49 3.76
N SER A 5 5.74 5.55 3.34
CA SER A 5 5.96 6.74 4.14
C SER A 5 5.47 7.98 3.42
N ALA A 6 5.03 8.97 4.17
CA ALA A 6 4.76 10.30 3.67
C ALA A 6 5.12 11.32 4.75
N GLU A 7 5.62 12.46 4.31
CA GLU A 7 5.87 13.61 5.17
C GLU A 7 5.00 14.75 4.67
N LYS A 8 4.17 15.29 5.56
CA LYS A 8 3.44 16.52 5.31
C LYS A 8 3.86 17.54 6.35
N PRO A 9 4.54 18.64 5.95
CA PRO A 9 4.94 19.66 6.90
C PRO A 9 3.70 20.26 7.54
N ASN A 10 3.68 20.28 8.87
CA ASN A 10 2.68 21.00 9.63
C ASN A 10 3.15 22.46 9.69
N ASN A 11 2.79 23.25 8.69
CA ASN A 11 3.08 24.67 8.68
C ASN A 11 1.92 25.39 9.39
N PRO A 12 2.08 25.81 10.66
CA PRO A 12 1.13 26.75 11.24
C PRO A 12 1.12 28.00 10.36
N VAL A 13 -0.07 28.46 9.95
CA VAL A 13 -0.21 29.71 9.24
C VAL A 13 0.12 30.83 10.23
N GLU A 14 1.20 31.57 10.00
CA GLU A 14 1.58 32.70 10.84
C GLU A 14 0.42 33.71 10.93
N GLY A 15 -0.02 34.00 12.15
CA GLY A 15 -1.10 34.94 12.42
C GLY A 15 -2.49 34.31 12.62
N GLU A 16 -2.66 33.01 12.41
CA GLU A 16 -3.94 32.32 12.66
C GLU A 16 -3.89 31.49 13.95
N ALA A 17 -4.76 31.82 14.91
CA ALA A 17 -4.99 31.02 16.10
C ALA A 17 -6.20 30.10 15.87
N TYR A 18 -5.98 28.78 15.84
CA TYR A 18 -7.06 27.83 15.72
C TYR A 18 -7.86 27.75 17.03
N THR A 19 -9.16 27.99 16.98
CA THR A 19 -10.06 27.62 18.10
C THR A 19 -10.20 26.09 18.19
N ARG A 20 -10.11 25.38 17.06
CA ARG A 20 -10.16 23.92 16.98
C ARG A 20 -9.44 23.40 15.73
N CYS A 21 -8.70 22.30 15.89
CA CYS A 21 -8.04 21.57 14.81
C CYS A 21 -8.51 20.10 14.86
N GLU A 22 -9.12 19.62 13.78
CA GLU A 22 -9.70 18.26 13.71
C GLU A 22 -8.83 17.28 12.92
N PHE A 23 -7.98 17.78 12.03
CA PHE A 23 -7.11 16.98 11.18
C PHE A 23 -5.66 17.29 11.50
N LEU A 24 -4.96 16.31 12.06
CA LEU A 24 -3.53 16.39 12.26
C LEU A 24 -2.83 16.05 10.93
N THR A 25 -2.12 17.02 10.36
CA THR A 25 -1.18 16.76 9.27
C THR A 25 0.20 16.47 9.86
N GLY A 26 0.86 15.43 9.39
CA GLY A 26 2.19 15.07 9.85
C GLY A 26 2.79 13.93 9.04
N SER A 27 4.00 13.54 9.42
CA SER A 27 4.68 12.39 8.84
C SER A 27 4.08 11.08 9.35
N PHE A 28 3.96 10.10 8.47
CA PHE A 28 3.60 8.74 8.85
C PHE A 28 4.43 7.72 8.07
N GLU A 29 4.61 6.55 8.69
CA GLU A 29 5.17 5.37 8.05
C GLU A 29 4.32 4.15 8.39
N ARG A 30 4.09 3.28 7.40
CA ARG A 30 3.46 1.98 7.56
C ARG A 30 4.29 0.92 6.84
N SER A 31 4.52 -0.19 7.51
CA SER A 31 5.28 -1.32 6.98
C SER A 31 4.40 -2.57 6.91
N PHE A 32 4.45 -3.26 5.77
CA PHE A 32 3.68 -4.46 5.48
C PHE A 32 4.62 -5.62 5.14
N VAL A 33 4.38 -6.77 5.76
CA VAL A 33 5.03 -8.03 5.38
C VAL A 33 4.26 -8.61 4.21
N VAL A 34 4.74 -8.34 3.00
CA VAL A 34 4.24 -8.96 1.78
C VAL A 34 4.87 -10.34 1.64
N GLY A 35 4.02 -11.36 1.48
CA GLY A 35 4.45 -12.75 1.37
C GLY A 35 5.32 -12.99 0.13
N LYS A 36 5.99 -14.14 0.08
CA LYS A 36 6.86 -14.49 -1.05
C LYS A 36 6.11 -14.47 -2.38
N VAL A 37 4.83 -14.81 -2.41
CA VAL A 37 4.01 -14.97 -3.61
C VAL A 37 3.81 -13.71 -4.47
N ILE A 38 4.34 -12.56 -4.07
CA ILE A 38 4.27 -11.31 -4.83
C ILE A 38 5.42 -11.24 -5.84
N ASP A 39 5.10 -10.83 -7.07
CA ASP A 39 6.09 -10.46 -8.08
C ASP A 39 6.51 -9.01 -7.85
N THR A 40 7.70 -8.82 -7.27
CA THR A 40 8.23 -7.50 -6.94
C THR A 40 8.55 -6.65 -8.18
N ASN A 41 8.68 -7.27 -9.36
CA ASN A 41 8.93 -6.54 -10.61
C ASN A 41 7.65 -5.94 -11.23
N LYS A 42 6.47 -6.33 -10.70
CA LYS A 42 5.15 -5.88 -11.19
C LYS A 42 4.35 -5.18 -10.09
N ILE A 43 5.05 -4.42 -9.25
CA ILE A 43 4.42 -3.50 -8.29
C ILE A 43 4.07 -2.21 -9.03
N ASP A 44 2.82 -1.79 -8.91
CA ASP A 44 2.32 -0.53 -9.46
C ASP A 44 1.71 0.31 -8.33
N ALA A 45 1.76 1.65 -8.46
CA ALA A 45 1.21 2.56 -7.47
C ALA A 45 0.58 3.79 -8.14
N ARG A 46 -0.61 4.16 -7.67
CA ARG A 46 -1.36 5.34 -8.15
C ARG A 46 -1.85 6.17 -6.97
N TYR A 47 -1.63 7.48 -7.03
CA TYR A 47 -2.15 8.44 -6.07
C TYR A 47 -3.18 9.34 -6.72
N GLU A 48 -4.42 9.27 -6.26
CA GLU A 48 -5.53 10.02 -6.84
C GLU A 48 -6.52 10.42 -5.73
N ASN A 49 -6.97 11.68 -5.75
CA ASN A 49 -7.95 12.22 -4.81
C ASN A 49 -7.61 11.97 -3.32
N GLY A 50 -6.33 12.05 -2.98
CA GLY A 50 -5.87 11.84 -1.60
C GLY A 50 -5.60 10.39 -1.21
N ILE A 51 -5.80 9.42 -2.11
CA ILE A 51 -5.69 7.98 -1.82
C ILE A 51 -4.53 7.38 -2.60
N LEU A 52 -3.58 6.77 -1.88
CA LEU A 52 -2.53 5.94 -2.47
C LEU A 52 -3.03 4.50 -2.61
N THR A 53 -3.14 4.02 -3.84
CA THR A 53 -3.42 2.62 -4.17
C THR A 53 -2.12 1.95 -4.61
N VAL A 54 -1.75 0.85 -3.96
CA VAL A 54 -0.58 0.03 -4.33
C VAL A 54 -1.06 -1.34 -4.79
N SER A 55 -0.78 -1.70 -6.04
CA SER A 55 -1.15 -2.97 -6.65
C SER A 55 0.03 -3.95 -6.62
N LEU A 56 -0.18 -5.09 -5.95
CA LEU A 56 0.81 -6.15 -5.80
C LEU A 56 0.36 -7.39 -6.58
N SER A 57 0.98 -7.61 -7.73
CA SER A 57 0.71 -8.80 -8.55
C SER A 57 1.26 -10.05 -7.89
N LYS A 58 0.48 -11.14 -7.88
CA LYS A 58 1.00 -12.46 -7.50
C LYS A 58 1.87 -13.01 -8.63
N ARG A 59 2.88 -13.81 -8.29
CA ARG A 59 3.67 -14.56 -9.28
C ARG A 59 2.77 -15.55 -10.00
N ASP A 60 3.05 -15.76 -11.29
CA ASP A 60 2.23 -16.63 -12.14
C ASP A 60 2.26 -18.10 -11.66
N GLU A 61 3.38 -18.54 -11.09
CA GLU A 61 3.56 -19.88 -10.50
C GLU A 61 2.70 -20.11 -9.25
N ASP A 62 2.32 -19.04 -8.54
CA ASP A 62 1.53 -19.08 -7.31
C ASP A 62 0.02 -18.98 -7.58
N LYS A 63 -0.40 -18.97 -8.85
CA LYS A 63 -1.81 -19.09 -9.21
C LYS A 63 -2.30 -20.51 -8.90
N PRO A 64 -3.50 -20.67 -8.31
CA PRO A 64 -4.03 -21.98 -7.98
C PRO A 64 -4.10 -22.85 -9.24
N GLN A 65 -3.35 -23.96 -9.24
CA GLN A 65 -3.39 -24.93 -10.34
C GLN A 65 -4.78 -25.56 -10.40
N LYS A 66 -5.25 -25.87 -11.62
CA LYS A 66 -6.47 -26.64 -11.81
C LYS A 66 -6.34 -27.99 -11.07
N PRO A 67 -7.42 -28.52 -10.48
CA PRO A 67 -7.38 -29.81 -9.81
C PRO A 67 -6.82 -30.88 -10.75
N ARG A 68 -5.85 -31.66 -10.27
CA ARG A 68 -5.26 -32.76 -11.04
C ARG A 68 -6.31 -33.86 -11.18
N SER A 69 -6.70 -34.18 -12.41
CA SER A 69 -7.50 -35.39 -12.68
C SER A 69 -6.54 -36.59 -12.63
N ILE A 70 -6.69 -37.43 -11.61
CA ILE A 70 -5.99 -38.71 -11.51
C ILE A 70 -6.96 -39.76 -12.05
N LYS A 71 -6.61 -40.38 -13.19
CA LYS A 71 -7.33 -41.56 -13.67
C LYS A 71 -6.93 -42.75 -12.80
N ILE A 72 -7.92 -43.46 -12.29
CA ILE A 72 -7.75 -44.75 -11.63
C ILE A 72 -8.20 -45.78 -12.67
N ASP A 73 -7.30 -46.71 -13.01
CA ASP A 73 -7.57 -47.89 -13.83
C ASP A 73 -7.92 -49.09 -12.93
#